data_AF-A0A7V6LGR4-F1
#
_entry.id   AF-A0A7V6LGR4-F1
#
_cell.length_a   1.000
_cell.length_b   1.000
_cell.length_c   1.000
_cell.angle_alpha   90.00
_cell.angle_beta   90.00
_cell.angle_gamma   90.00
#
_symmetry.space_group_name_H-M   'P 1'
#
loop_
_entity.id
_entity.type
_entity.pdbx_description
1 polymer ?
#
loop_
_entity_poly.entity_id
_entity_poly.type
_entity_poly.pdbx_seq_one_letter_code
_entity_poly.pdbx_strand_id
1 'polypeptide(L)' 'MRLRIKRQALHAAWLRFRHPAKQNWVEVEAPLPSDMATLIAELRP' A
#
# COMPACT_ATOMS: atom_id res chain seq x y z
N MET A 1 -16.90 6.49 16.44
CA MET A 1 -16.07 5.38 15.92
C MET A 1 -14.60 5.79 16.06
N ARG A 2 -13.82 5.18 16.95
CA ARG A 2 -12.35 5.39 17.00
C ARG A 2 -11.72 4.37 16.05
N LEU A 3 -11.07 4.84 14.98
CA LEU A 3 -10.32 3.97 14.06
C LEU A 3 -9.10 3.40 14.81
N ARG A 4 -8.93 2.07 14.80
CA ARG A 4 -7.90 1.34 15.58
C ARG A 4 -6.48 1.39 14.98
N ILE A 5 -6.24 2.24 13.98
CA ILE A 5 -4.94 2.35 13.33
C ILE A 5 -4.09 3.44 14.00
N LYS A 6 -2.85 3.08 14.37
CA LYS A 6 -1.93 3.97 15.12
C LYS A 6 -1.13 4.92 14.22
N ARG A 7 -1.35 4.88 12.91
CA ARG A 7 -0.63 5.63 11.88
C ARG A 7 -1.59 6.05 10.77
N GLN A 8 -1.13 6.88 9.85
CA GLN A 8 -1.90 7.23 8.66
C GLN A 8 -2.26 5.98 7.85
N ALA A 9 -3.51 5.90 7.39
CA ALA A 9 -3.97 4.91 6.43
C ALA A 9 -3.48 5.25 5.00
N LEU A 10 -2.17 5.46 4.85
CA LEU A 10 -1.49 5.79 3.59
C LEU A 10 -0.44 4.71 3.27
N HIS A 11 -0.53 4.12 2.07
CA HIS A 11 0.39 3.09 1.60
C HIS A 11 0.64 3.22 0.10
N ALA A 12 1.91 3.34 -0.30
CA ALA A 12 2.33 3.29 -1.69
C ALA A 12 2.32 1.82 -2.17
N ALA A 13 1.17 1.36 -2.66
CA ALA A 13 0.96 -0.04 -3.05
C ALA A 13 1.61 -0.41 -4.39
N TRP A 14 1.81 0.55 -5.27
CA TRP A 14 2.36 0.34 -6.60
C TRP A 14 3.32 1.47 -6.96
N LEU A 15 4.41 1.11 -7.62
CA LEU A 15 5.38 2.06 -8.15
C LEU A 15 5.82 1.61 -9.53
N ARG A 16 5.88 2.57 -10.45
CA ARG A 16 6.51 2.42 -11.75
C ARG A 16 7.57 3.47 -11.96
N PHE A 17 8.72 3.05 -12.47
CA PHE A 17 9.81 3.95 -12.79
C PHE A 17 10.66 3.38 -13.93
N ARG A 18 11.52 4.24 -14.49
CA ARG A 18 12.49 3.88 -15.51
C ARG A 18 13.74 3.35 -14.83
N HIS A 19 14.15 2.11 -15.12
CA HIS A 19 15.37 1.56 -14.55
C HIS A 19 16.57 2.45 -14.98
N PRO A 20 17.37 2.97 -14.03
CA PRO A 20 18.38 3.99 -14.34
C PRO A 20 19.48 3.48 -15.28
N ALA A 21 19.95 2.25 -15.10
CA ALA A 21 20.94 1.64 -16.01
C ALA A 21 20.32 1.06 -17.28
N LYS A 22 19.31 0.18 -17.15
CA LYS A 22 18.76 -0.60 -18.26
C LYS A 22 17.80 0.16 -19.15
N GLN A 23 17.29 1.31 -18.69
CA GLN A 23 16.28 2.08 -19.41
C GLN A 23 15.17 1.15 -19.91
N ASN A 24 14.62 0.33 -19.02
CA ASN A 24 13.37 -0.39 -19.24
C ASN A 24 12.37 0.06 -18.16
N TRP A 25 11.08 -0.12 -18.42
CA TRP A 25 10.08 0.11 -17.39
C TRP A 25 10.14 -1.00 -16.36
N VAL A 26 10.16 -0.61 -15.09
CA VAL A 26 10.03 -1.53 -13.95
C VAL A 26 8.76 -1.15 -13.22
N GLU A 27 7.98 -2.17 -12.90
CA GLU A 27 6.76 -2.07 -12.09
C GLU A 27 6.91 -2.98 -10.89
N VAL A 28 6.56 -2.47 -9.72
CA VAL A 28 6.61 -3.20 -8.46
C VAL A 28 5.33 -2.96 -7.67
N GLU A 29 4.92 -3.99 -6.93
CA GLU A 29 3.75 -3.99 -6.06
C GLU A 29 4.17 -4.39 -4.66
N ALA A 30 3.60 -3.70 -3.66
CA ALA A 30 3.71 -4.07 -2.26
C ALA A 30 2.35 -4.60 -1.77
N PRO A 31 2.32 -5.74 -1.05
CA PRO A 31 1.08 -6.26 -0.50
C PRO A 31 0.52 -5.29 0.57
N LEU A 32 -0.80 -5.25 0.69
CA LEU A 32 -1.47 -4.40 1.68
C LEU A 32 -0.99 -4.78 3.09
N PRO A 33 -0.51 -3.80 3.90
CA PRO A 33 -0.12 -4.05 5.28
C PRO A 33 -1.26 -4.63 6.12
N SER A 34 -0.92 -5.53 7.05
CA SER A 34 -1.91 -6.28 7.84
C SER A 34 -2.82 -5.39 8.69
N ASP A 35 -2.30 -4.30 9.25
CA ASP A 35 -3.09 -3.34 10.04
C ASP A 35 -4.16 -2.61 9.19
N MET A 36 -3.85 -2.27 7.95
CA MET A 36 -4.79 -1.71 6.99
C MET A 36 -5.79 -2.75 6.50
N ALA A 37 -5.34 -3.99 6.26
CA ALA A 37 -6.22 -5.10 5.89
C ALA A 37 -7.26 -5.37 6.99
N THR A 38 -6.84 -5.39 8.25
CA THR A 38 -7.74 -5.51 9.41
C THR A 38 -8.70 -4.33 9.48
N LEU A 39 -8.20 -3.09 9.32
CA LEU A 39 -9.06 -1.91 9.34
C LEU A 39 -10.15 -1.96 8.27
N ILE A 40 -9.81 -2.34 7.03
CA ILE A 40 -10.78 -2.46 5.94
C ILE A 40 -11.82 -3.54 6.26
N ALA A 41 -11.39 -4.69 6.81
CA ALA A 41 -12.29 -5.76 7.19
C ALA A 41 -13.28 -5.33 8.29
N GLU A 42 -12.85 -4.50 9.25
CA GLU A 42 -13.71 -3.96 10.31
C GLU A 42 -14.73 -2.92 9.79
N LEU A 43 -14.43 -2.23 8.68
CA LEU A 43 -15.26 -1.14 8.14
C LEU A 43 -16.16 -1.56 6.98
N ARG A 44 -15.95 -2.75 6.42
CA ARG A 44 -16.76 -3.26 5.32
C ARG A 44 -18.19 -3.57 5.84
N PRO A 45 -19.26 -3.11 5.16
CA PRO A 45 -20.65 -3.35 5.56
C PRO A 45 -21.07 -4.82 5.44
#